data_AF-A0A661G6W2-F1
#
_entry.id   AF-A0A661G6W2-F1
#
_cell.length_a   1.000
_cell.length_b   1.000
_cell.length_c   1.000
_cell.angle_alpha   90.00
_cell.angle_beta   90.00
_cell.angle_gamma   90.00
#
_symmetry.space_group_name_H-M   'P 1'
#
loop_
_entity.id
_entity.type
_entity.pdbx_description
1 polymer ?
#
loop_
_entity_poly.entity_id
_entity_poly.type
_entity_poly.pdbx_seq_one_letter_code
_entity_poly.pdbx_strand_id
1 'polypeptide(L)'
;MSGNAQQNRGTLFLEDAAVIAVERFPGEQFIVRLKAPQCARHATAGSFVHVQCDESIPMRRPLSIMRANSADGWIEVLFKIVGEGLRSLGNKKPGDKMS
;
A
#
# COMPACT_ATOMS: atom_id res chain seq x y z
N MET A 1 18.82 -7.54 27.54
CA MET A 1 18.40 -7.52 26.13
C MET A 1 17.36 -6.41 25.89
N SER A 2 17.75 -5.13 26.00
CA SER A 2 16.75 -4.02 26.05
C SER A 2 17.00 -2.90 25.02
N GLY A 3 17.97 -3.06 24.11
CA GLY A 3 18.35 -2.00 23.16
C GLY A 3 17.51 -1.91 21.88
N ASN A 4 16.94 -3.03 21.40
CA ASN A 4 16.33 -3.07 20.06
C ASN A 4 14.87 -2.58 20.01
N ALA A 5 14.09 -2.71 21.09
CA ALA A 5 12.70 -2.27 21.09
C ALA A 5 12.55 -0.74 20.98
N GLN A 6 13.55 0.02 21.48
CA GLN A 6 13.56 1.48 21.42
C GLN A 6 13.89 2.01 20.02
N GLN A 7 14.68 1.27 19.22
CA GLN A 7 15.12 1.67 17.87
C GLN A 7 13.99 1.66 16.83
N ASN A 8 12.98 0.80 17.01
CA ASN A 8 11.88 0.65 16.06
C ASN A 8 10.65 1.51 16.43
N ARG A 9 10.76 2.41 17.41
CA ARG A 9 9.64 3.23 17.86
C ARG A 9 9.45 4.42 16.91
N GLY A 10 8.24 4.58 16.37
CA GLY A 10 7.92 5.69 15.47
C GLY A 10 8.37 5.50 14.01
N THR A 11 8.71 4.27 13.61
CA THR A 11 9.05 3.92 12.22
C THR A 11 7.84 3.55 11.35
N LEU A 12 6.63 3.59 11.94
CA LEU A 12 5.37 3.40 11.23
C LEU A 12 4.91 4.74 10.67
N PHE A 13 4.88 4.82 9.34
CA PHE A 13 4.31 5.95 8.62
C PHE A 13 2.83 5.67 8.37
N LEU A 14 1.96 6.52 8.93
CA LEU A 14 0.55 6.54 8.57
C LEU A 14 0.35 7.69 7.59
N GLU A 15 -0.07 7.37 6.37
CA GLU A 15 -0.34 8.37 5.34
C GLU A 15 -1.61 8.04 4.57
N ASP A 16 -2.40 9.07 4.26
CA ASP A 16 -3.47 8.96 3.29
C ASP A 16 -2.87 8.98 1.89
N ALA A 17 -3.11 7.92 1.13
CA ALA A 17 -2.64 7.77 -0.23
C ALA A 17 -3.79 7.91 -1.23
N ALA A 18 -3.59 8.78 -2.22
CA ALA A 18 -4.48 8.85 -3.37
C ALA A 18 -4.09 7.77 -4.40
N VAL A 19 -5.08 7.08 -4.95
CA VAL A 19 -4.88 6.17 -6.08
C VAL A 19 -4.51 7.01 -7.31
N ILE A 20 -3.36 6.73 -7.90
CA ILE A 20 -2.90 7.37 -9.14
C ILE A 20 -3.37 6.55 -10.34
N ALA A 21 -3.23 5.23 -10.27
CA ALA A 21 -3.57 4.32 -11.36
C ALA A 21 -3.95 2.93 -10.83
N VAL A 22 -4.80 2.25 -11.58
CA VAL A 22 -5.17 0.85 -11.36
C VAL A 22 -5.06 0.11 -12.69
N GLU A 23 -4.07 -0.75 -12.82
CA GLU A 23 -3.87 -1.63 -13.97
C GLU A 23 -4.45 -3.01 -13.66
N ARG A 24 -5.19 -3.58 -14.62
CA ARG A 24 -5.88 -4.87 -14.47
C ARG A 24 -5.28 -5.88 -15.44
N PHE A 25 -5.00 -7.07 -14.94
CA PHE A 25 -4.41 -8.17 -15.69
C PHE A 25 -5.30 -9.41 -15.61
N PRO A 26 -5.19 -10.35 -16.57
CA PRO A 26 -5.89 -11.62 -16.50
C PRO A 26 -5.69 -12.38 -15.18
N GLY A 27 -6.72 -13.11 -14.76
CA GLY A 27 -6.70 -13.88 -13.52
C GLY A 27 -6.87 -13.05 -12.25
N GLU A 28 -7.61 -11.95 -12.32
CA GLU A 28 -7.88 -11.04 -11.19
C GLU A 28 -6.60 -10.50 -10.52
N GLN A 29 -5.59 -10.17 -11.33
CA GLN A 29 -4.34 -9.56 -10.87
C GLN A 29 -4.35 -8.06 -11.14
N PHE A 30 -3.82 -7.28 -10.21
CA PHE A 30 -3.90 -5.82 -10.23
C PHE A 30 -2.57 -5.20 -9.80
N ILE A 31 -2.18 -4.14 -10.50
CA ILE A 31 -1.16 -3.21 -10.01
C ILE A 31 -1.87 -1.90 -9.66
N VAL A 32 -1.72 -1.45 -8.42
CA VAL A 32 -2.24 -0.15 -7.97
C VAL A 32 -1.07 0.75 -7.64
N ARG A 33 -1.05 1.93 -8.27
CA ARG A 33 -0.09 3.00 -7.95
C ARG A 33 -0.73 3.98 -6.98
N LEU A 34 -0.02 4.25 -5.90
CA LEU A 34 -0.47 5.09 -4.80
C LEU A 34 0.46 6.29 -4.62
N LYS A 35 -0.11 7.49 -4.47
CA LYS A 35 0.64 8.67 -4.04
C LYS A 35 0.92 8.55 -2.55
N ALA A 36 2.12 8.10 -2.19
CA ALA A 36 2.49 7.71 -0.85
C ALA A 36 3.93 8.19 -0.56
N PRO A 37 4.16 9.51 -0.38
CA PRO A 37 5.51 10.06 -0.35
C PRO A 37 6.35 9.58 0.84
N GLN A 38 5.75 9.29 2.00
CA GLN A 38 6.49 8.76 3.14
C GLN A 38 6.94 7.32 2.87
N CYS A 39 6.04 6.45 2.40
CA CYS A 39 6.41 5.10 2.01
C CYS A 39 7.45 5.11 0.88
N ALA A 40 7.25 5.92 -0.16
CA ALA A 40 8.15 5.97 -1.31
C ALA A 40 9.58 6.39 -0.97
N ARG A 41 9.76 7.29 0.03
CA ARG A 41 11.09 7.71 0.48
C ARG A 41 11.83 6.66 1.31
N HIS A 42 11.11 5.79 2.02
CA HIS A 42 11.72 4.87 2.99
C HIS A 42 11.70 3.40 2.54
N ALA A 43 10.90 3.07 1.53
CA ALA A 43 10.77 1.70 1.04
C ALA A 43 12.11 1.16 0.53
N THR A 44 12.51 0.02 1.09
CA THR A 44 13.61 -0.82 0.61
C THR A 44 13.04 -2.17 0.12
N ALA A 45 13.87 -2.97 -0.57
CA ALA A 45 13.44 -4.30 -1.00
C ALA A 45 12.95 -5.14 0.20
N GLY A 46 11.78 -5.77 0.05
CA GLY A 46 11.11 -6.50 1.13
C GLY A 46 10.15 -5.69 2.01
N SER A 47 10.05 -4.37 1.79
CA SER A 47 9.07 -3.52 2.49
C SER A 47 7.63 -3.84 2.11
N PHE A 48 6.71 -3.58 3.04
CA PHE A 48 5.27 -3.76 2.84
C PHE A 48 4.47 -2.66 3.54
N VAL A 49 3.22 -2.48 3.10
CA VAL A 49 2.27 -1.50 3.65
C VAL A 49 1.02 -2.20 4.16
N HIS A 50 0.36 -1.61 5.16
CA HIS A 50 -0.92 -2.10 5.68
C HIS A 50 -2.07 -1.24 5.17
N VAL A 51 -2.74 -1.73 4.13
CA VAL A 51 -3.76 -0.99 3.42
C VAL A 51 -5.15 -1.18 4.02
N GLN A 52 -5.82 -0.09 4.38
CA GLN A 52 -7.26 -0.07 4.60
C GLN A 52 -7.98 0.08 3.25
N CYS A 53 -8.50 -1.04 2.74
CA CYS A 53 -9.12 -1.07 1.41
C CYS A 53 -10.47 -0.33 1.35
N ASP A 54 -11.20 -0.30 2.47
CA ASP A 54 -12.52 0.30 2.61
C ASP A 54 -12.76 0.70 4.07
N GLU A 55 -13.55 1.76 4.31
CA GLU A 55 -13.91 2.20 5.66
C GLU A 55 -14.76 1.16 6.40
N SER A 56 -15.61 0.41 5.69
CA SER A 56 -16.45 -0.64 6.25
C SER A 56 -15.68 -1.92 6.61
N ILE A 57 -14.42 -2.04 6.19
CA ILE A 57 -13.61 -3.25 6.38
C ILE A 57 -12.46 -2.94 7.37
N PRO A 58 -12.59 -3.34 8.65
CA PRO A 58 -11.66 -2.91 9.70
C PRO A 58 -10.25 -3.52 9.57
N MET A 59 -10.15 -4.73 9.03
CA MET A 59 -8.87 -5.42 8.89
C MET A 59 -8.08 -4.90 7.69
N ARG A 60 -6.91 -4.32 7.95
CA ARG A 60 -5.97 -3.87 6.91
C ARG A 60 -5.30 -5.05 6.21
N ARG A 61 -4.95 -4.89 4.92
CA ARG A 61 -4.25 -5.89 4.11
C ARG A 61 -2.77 -5.57 4.07
N PRO A 62 -1.88 -6.43 4.59
CA PRO A 62 -0.45 -6.27 4.36
C PRO A 62 -0.14 -6.61 2.91
N LEU A 63 0.42 -5.66 2.16
CA LEU A 63 0.79 -5.81 0.75
C LEU A 63 2.25 -5.40 0.56
N SER A 64 3.02 -6.26 -0.10
CA SER A 64 4.40 -5.96 -0.47
C SER A 64 4.45 -4.79 -1.45
N ILE A 65 5.41 -3.89 -1.25
CA ILE A 65 5.71 -2.84 -2.21
C ILE A 65 6.46 -3.49 -3.38
N MET A 66 5.85 -3.45 -4.57
CA MET A 66 6.45 -3.95 -5.80
C MET A 66 7.47 -2.97 -6.37
N ARG A 67 7.13 -1.68 -6.39
CA ARG A 67 8.02 -0.58 -6.82
C ARG A 67 7.80 0.65 -5.95
N ALA A 68 8.84 1.46 -5.81
CA ALA A 68 8.78 2.77 -5.17
C ALA A 68 9.59 3.76 -6.00
N ASN A 69 9.09 4.98 -6.09
CA ASN A 69 9.80 6.10 -6.69
C ASN A 69 9.78 7.26 -5.70
N SER A 70 10.93 7.50 -5.07
CA SER A 70 11.11 8.53 -4.06
C SER A 70 11.06 9.95 -4.62
N ALA A 71 11.50 10.15 -5.87
CA ALA A 71 11.50 11.45 -6.53
C ALA A 71 10.06 11.93 -6.81
N ASP A 72 9.23 11.05 -7.35
CA ASP A 72 7.83 11.35 -7.68
C ASP A 72 6.87 11.03 -6.52
N GLY A 73 7.36 10.41 -5.44
CA GLY A 73 6.61 10.14 -4.22
C GLY A 73 5.45 9.15 -4.40
N TRP A 74 5.65 8.08 -5.15
CA TRP A 74 4.64 7.02 -5.34
C TRP A 74 5.21 5.62 -5.08
N ILE A 75 4.31 4.71 -4.72
CA ILE A 75 4.58 3.27 -4.63
C ILE A 75 3.61 2.51 -5.53
N GLU A 76 3.97 1.28 -5.90
CA GLU A 76 3.08 0.32 -6.53
C GLU A 76 2.98 -0.94 -5.69
N VAL A 77 1.76 -1.47 -5.59
CA VAL A 77 1.48 -2.77 -4.99
C VAL A 77 0.87 -3.69 -6.04
N LEU A 78 1.33 -4.94 -6.07
CA LEU A 78 0.78 -6.00 -6.90
C LEU A 78 -0.01 -6.96 -6.01
N PHE A 79 -1.25 -7.26 -6.39
CA PHE A 79 -2.06 -8.24 -5.67
C PHE A 79 -2.99 -9.01 -6.61
N LYS A 80 -3.46 -10.15 -6.12
CA LYS A 80 -4.55 -10.93 -6.74
C LYS A 80 -5.76 -10.89 -5.83
N ILE A 81 -6.97 -10.81 -6.40
CA ILE A 81 -8.19 -10.91 -5.60
C ILE A 81 -8.31 -12.34 -5.06
N VAL A 82 -8.28 -12.46 -3.72
CA VAL A 82 -8.54 -13.73 -3.00
C VAL A 82 -9.59 -13.55 -1.89
N GLY A 83 -10.21 -12.37 -1.80
CA GLY A 83 -11.22 -12.05 -0.80
C GLY A 83 -11.73 -10.61 -0.93
N GLU A 84 -12.73 -10.26 -0.13
CA GLU A 84 -13.51 -9.02 -0.29
C GLU A 84 -12.68 -7.74 -0.14
N GLY A 85 -11.72 -7.70 0.80
CA GLY A 85 -10.88 -6.51 0.96
C GLY A 85 -10.05 -6.20 -0.30
N LEU A 86 -9.50 -7.21 -0.95
CA LEU A 86 -8.77 -7.01 -2.21
C LEU A 86 -9.69 -6.77 -3.39
N ARG A 87 -10.93 -7.29 -3.35
CA ARG A 87 -11.97 -6.94 -4.33
C ARG A 87 -12.35 -5.46 -4.23
N SER A 88 -12.51 -4.92 -3.02
CA SER A 88 -12.75 -3.49 -2.81
C SER A 88 -11.57 -2.65 -3.31
N LEU A 89 -10.34 -3.04 -2.97
CA LEU A 89 -9.14 -2.35 -3.47
C LEU A 89 -9.05 -2.37 -5.01
N GLY A 90 -9.31 -3.51 -5.64
CA GLY A 90 -9.30 -3.65 -7.11
C GLY A 90 -10.40 -2.84 -7.81
N ASN A 91 -11.41 -2.37 -7.08
CA ASN A 91 -12.49 -1.53 -7.61
C ASN A 91 -12.24 -0.02 -7.42
N LYS A 92 -11.16 0.37 -6.74
CA LYS A 92 -10.76 1.78 -6.60
C LYS A 92 -10.48 2.40 -7.97
N LYS A 93 -10.61 3.72 -8.03
CA LYS A 93 -10.38 4.55 -9.21
C LYS A 93 -9.33 5.61 -8.90
N PRO A 94 -8.63 6.14 -9.93
CA PRO A 94 -7.76 7.30 -9.75
C PRO A 94 -8.48 8.44 -9.02
N GLY A 95 -7.85 8.98 -7.98
CA GLY A 95 -8.40 10.01 -7.10
C GLY A 95 -9.02 9.48 -5.80
N ASP A 96 -9.39 8.19 -5.72
CA ASP A 96 -9.88 7.61 -4.48
C ASP A 96 -8.78 7.63 -3.40
N LYS A 97 -9.19 7.80 -2.14
CA LYS A 97 -8.28 7.79 -0.99
C LYS A 97 -8.35 6.46 -0.22
N MET A 98 -7.23 6.14 0.41
CA MET A 98 -7.00 4.98 1.26
C MET A 98 -5.87 5.31 2.24
N SER A 99 -5.76 4.55 3.34
CA SER A 99 -4.67 4.69 4.31
C SER A 99 -3.99 3.37 4.62
#